data_AF-A0A0S4JP11-F1
#
_entry.id   AF-A0A0S4JP11-F1
#
_cell.length_a   1.000
_cell.length_b   1.000
_cell.length_c   1.000
_cell.angle_alpha   90.00
_cell.angle_beta   90.00
_cell.angle_gamma   90.00
#
_symmetry.space_group_name_H-M   'P 1'
#
loop_
_entity.id
_entity.type
_entity.pdbx_description
1 polymer ?
#
loop_
_entity_poly.entity_id
_entity_poly.type
_entity_poly.pdbx_seq_one_letter_code
_entity_poly.pdbx_strand_id
1 'polypeptide(L)'
;MAMDFVKNLFHRETPEEAMKKYKRALDKTVRDLERERNKLGTQEKKLTIEMKKMAKQDQMDSVRVMARDLVRTRKYQQKMYRMKTQIQGVSLRITTMQSTAQMSKAMAGVTKAMKGMNDKMNIPAMQQVMREFERQNEMMGMKEEMMNDAIDDVMDDEGEEEGETEMEINKVMDEVGLDFKAKVGLKDAAIPQAQTAQAQEEEDKDLDARLAALKGAMK
;
A
#
# COMPACT_ATOMS: atom_id res chain seq x y z
N MET A 1 -20.89 -16.36 32.34
CA MET A 1 -19.86 -16.68 33.36
C MET A 1 -19.99 -18.09 33.93
N ALA A 2 -21.06 -18.48 34.63
CA ALA A 2 -21.19 -19.86 35.15
C ALA A 2 -21.40 -20.92 34.04
N MET A 3 -22.10 -20.58 32.95
CA MET A 3 -22.29 -21.46 31.79
C MET A 3 -21.01 -21.64 30.94
N ASP A 4 -20.12 -20.65 30.90
CA ASP A 4 -18.87 -20.72 30.14
C ASP A 4 -17.83 -21.62 30.80
N PHE A 5 -17.82 -21.65 32.15
CA PHE A 5 -16.91 -22.45 32.94
C PHE A 5 -17.20 -23.96 32.82
N VAL A 6 -18.47 -24.35 32.85
CA VAL A 6 -18.89 -25.76 32.71
C VAL A 6 -18.71 -26.25 31.26
N LYS A 7 -18.94 -25.38 30.27
CA LYS A 7 -18.73 -25.72 28.85
C LYS A 7 -17.25 -25.93 28.51
N ASN A 8 -16.36 -25.10 29.04
CA ASN A 8 -14.91 -25.22 28.84
C ASN A 8 -14.26 -26.41 29.56
N LEU A 9 -14.89 -26.94 30.62
CA LEU A 9 -14.39 -28.10 31.36
C LEU A 9 -14.64 -29.43 30.62
N PHE A 10 -15.72 -29.52 29.82
CA PHE A 10 -16.10 -30.73 29.08
C PHE A 10 -15.86 -30.65 27.56
N HIS A 11 -15.59 -29.46 27.00
CA HIS A 11 -15.25 -29.26 25.59
C HIS A 11 -13.96 -28.46 25.48
N ARG A 12 -12.82 -29.15 25.36
CA ARG A 12 -11.55 -28.50 24.96
C ARG A 12 -11.66 -28.20 23.47
N GLU A 13 -11.57 -26.91 23.09
CA GLU A 13 -11.56 -26.50 21.68
C GLU A 13 -10.53 -27.35 20.93
N THR A 14 -10.98 -28.03 19.89
CA THR A 14 -10.06 -28.79 19.04
C THR A 14 -9.14 -27.82 18.29
N PRO A 15 -7.92 -28.23 17.90
CA PRO A 15 -7.04 -27.38 17.09
C PRO A 15 -7.71 -26.86 15.81
N GLU A 16 -8.60 -27.65 15.21
CA GLU A 16 -9.40 -27.27 14.04
C GLU A 16 -10.42 -26.15 14.35
N GLU A 17 -11.09 -26.21 15.51
CA GLU A 17 -12.03 -25.18 15.96
C GLU A 17 -11.31 -23.88 16.33
N ALA A 18 -10.16 -23.96 16.99
CA ALA A 18 -9.31 -22.81 17.31
C ALA A 18 -8.86 -22.10 16.03
N MET A 19 -8.36 -22.84 15.02
CA MET A 19 -7.96 -22.26 13.74
C MET A 19 -9.14 -21.57 13.01
N LYS A 20 -10.35 -22.15 13.03
CA LYS A 20 -11.55 -21.53 12.45
C LYS A 20 -11.94 -20.25 13.19
N LYS A 21 -11.81 -20.21 14.51
CA LYS A 21 -12.07 -19.04 15.35
C LYS A 21 -11.07 -17.91 15.05
N TYR A 22 -9.77 -18.22 14.95
CA TYR A 22 -8.75 -17.25 14.57
C TYR A 22 -8.99 -16.69 13.17
N LYS A 23 -9.26 -17.54 12.18
CA LYS A 23 -9.59 -17.09 10.82
C LYS A 23 -10.77 -16.10 10.80
N ARG A 24 -11.86 -16.41 11.53
CA ARG A 24 -13.02 -15.50 11.66
C ARG A 24 -12.67 -14.18 12.34
N ALA A 25 -11.80 -14.21 13.35
CA ALA A 25 -11.32 -13.01 14.02
C ALA A 25 -10.49 -12.14 13.07
N LEU A 26 -9.57 -12.73 12.31
CA LEU A 26 -8.79 -12.01 11.29
C LEU A 26 -9.69 -11.42 10.20
N ASP A 27 -10.64 -12.19 9.67
CA ASP A 27 -11.59 -11.72 8.65
C ASP A 27 -12.44 -10.54 9.17
N LYS A 28 -12.76 -10.51 10.47
CA LYS A 28 -13.43 -9.37 11.12
C LYS A 28 -12.49 -8.16 11.19
N THR A 29 -11.26 -8.33 11.65
CA THR A 29 -10.26 -7.26 11.73
C THR A 29 -10.03 -6.62 10.36
N VAL A 30 -9.93 -7.41 9.29
CA VAL A 30 -9.80 -6.88 7.91
C VAL A 30 -10.95 -5.93 7.56
N ARG A 31 -12.19 -6.30 7.88
CA ARG A 31 -13.37 -5.45 7.61
C ARG A 31 -13.38 -4.19 8.46
N ASP A 32 -12.96 -4.28 9.72
CA ASP A 32 -12.88 -3.13 10.61
C ASP A 32 -11.81 -2.14 10.12
N LEU A 33 -10.66 -2.63 9.65
CA LEU A 33 -9.62 -1.82 9.01
C LEU A 33 -10.10 -1.14 7.72
N GLU A 34 -10.84 -1.85 6.86
CA GLU A 34 -11.40 -1.25 5.65
C GLU A 34 -12.40 -0.13 5.97
N ARG A 35 -13.22 -0.30 7.01
CA ARG A 35 -14.15 0.73 7.48
C ARG A 35 -13.41 1.96 7.99
N GLU A 36 -12.36 1.76 8.79
CA GLU A 36 -11.54 2.85 9.32
C GLU A 36 -10.80 3.60 8.21
N ARG A 37 -10.21 2.87 7.25
CA ARG A 37 -9.60 3.46 6.05
C ARG A 37 -10.61 4.30 5.27
N ASN A 38 -11.84 3.83 5.07
CA ASN A 38 -12.87 4.59 4.35
C ASN A 38 -13.28 5.87 5.10
N LYS A 39 -13.27 5.86 6.44
CA LYS A 39 -13.48 7.08 7.25
C LYS A 39 -12.33 8.07 7.06
N LEU A 40 -11.08 7.61 7.12
CA LEU A 40 -9.90 8.43 6.84
C LEU A 40 -9.93 9.02 5.42
N GLY A 41 -10.33 8.23 4.42
CA GLY A 41 -10.49 8.72 3.03
C GLY A 41 -11.60 9.76 2.87
N THR A 42 -12.62 9.74 3.72
CA THR A 42 -13.64 10.80 3.76
C THR A 42 -13.10 12.06 4.44
N GLN A 43 -12.30 11.92 5.50
CA GLN A 43 -11.64 13.04 6.17
C GLN A 43 -10.62 13.72 5.26
N GLU A 44 -9.82 12.94 4.52
CA GLU A 44 -8.88 13.47 3.52
C GLU A 44 -9.59 14.37 2.51
N LYS A 45 -10.70 13.90 1.92
CA LYS A 45 -11.50 14.70 0.98
C LYS A 45 -12.00 16.01 1.59
N LYS A 46 -12.42 15.98 2.86
CA LYS A 46 -12.85 17.20 3.59
C LYS A 46 -11.67 18.15 3.79
N LEU A 47 -10.52 17.65 4.21
CA LEU A 47 -9.29 18.44 4.37
C LEU A 47 -8.89 19.08 3.03
N THR A 48 -8.94 18.36 1.91
CA THR A 48 -8.63 18.94 0.60
C THR A 48 -9.58 20.08 0.22
N ILE A 49 -10.88 19.95 0.51
CA ILE A 49 -11.87 21.01 0.24
C ILE A 49 -11.61 22.24 1.13
N GLU A 50 -11.35 22.02 2.41
CA GLU A 50 -11.05 23.08 3.38
C GLU A 50 -9.72 23.79 3.04
N MET A 51 -8.68 23.05 2.67
CA MET A 51 -7.41 23.60 2.18
C MET A 51 -7.63 24.50 0.95
N LYS A 52 -8.40 24.06 -0.04
CA LYS A 52 -8.72 24.87 -1.22
C LYS A 52 -9.48 26.15 -0.85
N LYS A 53 -10.38 26.09 0.12
CA LYS A 53 -11.12 27.27 0.61
C LYS A 53 -10.19 28.27 1.30
N MET A 54 -9.29 27.78 2.16
CA MET A 54 -8.38 28.63 2.94
C MET A 54 -7.26 29.20 2.06
N ALA A 55 -6.81 28.45 1.05
CA ALA A 55 -5.91 28.95 0.02
C ALA A 55 -6.51 30.16 -0.72
N LYS A 56 -7.80 30.09 -1.12
CA LYS A 56 -8.50 31.24 -1.74
C LYS A 56 -8.63 32.46 -0.84
N GLN A 57 -8.49 32.29 0.47
CA GLN A 57 -8.54 33.37 1.46
C GLN A 57 -7.14 33.90 1.82
N ASP A 58 -6.09 33.49 1.09
CA ASP A 58 -4.69 33.82 1.33
C ASP A 58 -4.18 33.47 2.74
N GLN A 59 -4.82 32.50 3.41
CA GLN A 59 -4.42 32.05 4.76
C GLN A 59 -3.38 30.92 4.68
N MET A 60 -2.17 31.27 4.27
CA MET A 60 -1.08 30.31 4.01
C MET A 60 -0.64 29.50 5.24
N ASP A 61 -0.66 30.09 6.44
CA ASP A 61 -0.28 29.36 7.65
C ASP A 61 -1.29 28.25 8.00
N SER A 62 -2.59 28.52 7.80
CA SER A 62 -3.66 27.53 7.95
C SER A 62 -3.52 26.40 6.91
N VAL A 63 -3.20 26.74 5.65
CA VAL A 63 -2.95 25.76 4.58
C VAL A 63 -1.75 24.87 4.93
N ARG A 64 -0.66 25.42 5.48
CA ARG A 64 0.52 24.65 5.89
C ARG A 64 0.21 23.66 7.02
N VAL A 65 -0.62 24.04 7.99
CA VAL A 65 -1.06 23.11 9.06
C VAL A 65 -1.93 22.00 8.48
N MET A 66 -2.93 22.35 7.69
CA MET A 66 -3.82 21.35 7.07
C MET A 66 -3.10 20.43 6.09
N ALA A 67 -2.09 20.91 5.37
CA ALA A 67 -1.25 20.09 4.50
C ALA A 67 -0.50 19.00 5.28
N ARG A 68 0.06 19.34 6.44
CA ARG A 68 0.70 18.35 7.33
C ARG A 68 -0.30 17.29 7.80
N ASP A 69 -1.51 17.70 8.17
CA ASP A 69 -2.56 16.76 8.59
C ASP A 69 -3.04 15.87 7.41
N LEU A 70 -3.03 16.40 6.19
CA LEU A 70 -3.35 15.65 4.98
C LEU A 70 -2.27 14.60 4.67
N VAL A 71 -0.99 14.96 4.73
CA VAL A 71 0.14 14.02 4.55
C VAL A 71 0.07 12.90 5.59
N ARG A 72 -0.10 13.25 6.87
CA ARG A 72 -0.28 12.26 7.95
C ARG A 72 -1.46 11.33 7.66
N THR A 73 -2.60 11.88 7.26
CA THR A 73 -3.80 11.07 6.95
C THR A 73 -3.53 10.09 5.79
N ARG A 74 -2.84 10.51 4.72
CA ARG A 74 -2.45 9.61 3.62
C ARG A 74 -1.48 8.52 4.07
N LYS A 75 -0.48 8.86 4.89
CA LYS A 75 0.44 7.87 5.48
C LYS A 75 -0.31 6.87 6.36
N TYR A 76 -1.27 7.31 7.17
CA TYR A 76 -2.13 6.41 7.94
C TYR A 76 -2.97 5.50 7.04
N GLN A 77 -3.54 6.01 5.95
CA GLN A 77 -4.26 5.17 4.98
C GLN A 77 -3.35 4.12 4.33
N GLN A 78 -2.12 4.48 3.94
CA GLN A 78 -1.14 3.53 3.42
C GLN A 78 -0.75 2.48 4.47
N LYS A 79 -0.49 2.90 5.72
CA LYS A 79 -0.21 1.98 6.84
C LYS A 79 -1.35 0.98 7.06
N MET A 80 -2.61 1.44 6.99
CA MET A 80 -3.79 0.55 7.05
C MET A 80 -3.86 -0.43 5.88
N TYR A 81 -3.45 0.00 4.68
CA TYR A 81 -3.36 -0.87 3.50
C TYR A 81 -2.30 -1.96 3.68
N ARG A 82 -1.10 -1.59 4.18
CA ARG A 82 -0.02 -2.54 4.50
C ARG A 82 -0.47 -3.56 5.55
N MET A 83 -1.09 -3.08 6.63
CA MET A 83 -1.58 -3.94 7.72
C MET A 83 -2.68 -4.91 7.26
N LYS A 84 -3.57 -4.47 6.35
CA LYS A 84 -4.55 -5.37 5.71
C LYS A 84 -3.84 -6.51 4.97
N THR A 85 -2.85 -6.20 4.15
CA THR A 85 -2.09 -7.21 3.38
C THR A 85 -1.39 -8.20 4.30
N GLN A 86 -0.76 -7.72 5.37
CA GLN A 86 -0.12 -8.57 6.39
C GLN A 86 -1.14 -9.54 7.03
N ILE A 87 -2.31 -9.04 7.44
CA ILE A 87 -3.37 -9.89 8.02
C ILE A 87 -3.91 -10.90 7.00
N GLN A 88 -4.04 -10.52 5.73
CA GLN A 88 -4.43 -11.45 4.68
C GLN A 88 -3.37 -12.55 4.48
N GLY A 89 -2.09 -12.21 4.55
CA GLY A 89 -0.99 -13.19 4.55
C GLY A 89 -1.08 -14.18 5.71
N VAL A 90 -1.34 -13.69 6.93
CA VAL A 90 -1.54 -14.56 8.10
C VAL A 90 -2.79 -15.45 7.95
N SER A 91 -3.88 -14.92 7.40
CA SER A 91 -5.11 -15.70 7.11
C SER A 91 -4.85 -16.82 6.09
N LEU A 92 -4.02 -16.55 5.08
CA LEU A 92 -3.56 -17.56 4.12
C LEU A 92 -2.72 -18.63 4.80
N ARG A 93 -1.75 -18.26 5.64
CA ARG A 93 -0.93 -19.22 6.41
C ARG A 93 -1.78 -20.12 7.30
N ILE A 94 -2.80 -19.59 7.97
CA ILE A 94 -3.75 -20.41 8.77
C ILE A 94 -4.49 -21.40 7.87
N THR A 95 -4.90 -20.98 6.67
CA THR A 95 -5.59 -21.85 5.72
C THR A 95 -4.67 -22.97 5.21
N THR A 96 -3.41 -22.64 4.88
CA THR A 96 -2.38 -23.62 4.52
C THR A 96 -2.15 -24.62 5.66
N MET A 97 -2.02 -24.13 6.90
CA MET A 97 -1.84 -24.98 8.08
C MET A 97 -3.02 -25.93 8.30
N GLN A 98 -4.27 -25.48 8.05
CA GLN A 98 -5.45 -26.36 8.07
C GLN A 98 -5.37 -27.46 7.02
N SER A 99 -4.98 -27.14 5.78
CA SER A 99 -4.81 -28.12 4.71
C SER A 99 -3.71 -29.13 5.03
N THR A 100 -2.57 -28.69 5.57
CA THR A 100 -1.48 -29.57 6.00
C THR A 100 -1.91 -30.48 7.15
N ALA A 101 -2.67 -29.97 8.13
CA ALA A 101 -3.21 -30.77 9.23
C ALA A 101 -4.19 -31.84 8.73
N GLN A 102 -5.05 -31.52 7.77
CA GLN A 102 -5.96 -32.48 7.14
C GLN A 102 -5.19 -33.55 6.35
N MET A 103 -4.16 -33.15 5.60
CA MET A 103 -3.29 -34.07 4.87
C MET A 103 -2.55 -35.02 5.82
N SER A 104 -2.00 -34.50 6.93
CA SER A 104 -1.36 -35.33 7.96
C SER A 104 -2.35 -36.32 8.58
N LYS A 105 -3.58 -35.90 8.87
CA LYS A 105 -4.65 -36.78 9.40
C LYS A 105 -5.03 -37.88 8.40
N ALA A 106 -5.13 -37.55 7.12
CA ALA A 106 -5.36 -38.53 6.06
C ALA A 106 -4.19 -39.52 5.93
N MET A 107 -2.95 -39.01 5.93
CA MET A 107 -1.74 -39.83 5.90
C MET A 107 -1.65 -40.74 7.14
N ALA A 108 -2.01 -40.27 8.33
CA ALA A 108 -2.06 -41.12 9.52
C ALA A 108 -3.07 -42.27 9.39
N GLY A 109 -4.23 -42.02 8.76
CA GLY A 109 -5.21 -43.06 8.43
C GLY A 109 -4.68 -44.06 7.40
N VAL A 110 -4.02 -43.59 6.34
CA VAL A 110 -3.37 -44.41 5.32
C VAL A 110 -2.23 -45.23 5.93
N THR A 111 -1.37 -44.64 6.75
CA THR A 111 -0.30 -45.33 7.47
C THR A 111 -0.85 -46.36 8.45
N LYS A 112 -1.99 -46.10 9.10
CA LYS A 112 -2.63 -47.08 10.00
C LYS A 112 -3.19 -48.27 9.21
N ALA A 113 -3.83 -48.03 8.06
CA ALA A 113 -4.30 -49.08 7.16
C ALA A 113 -3.11 -49.85 6.53
N MET A 114 -2.07 -49.14 6.12
CA MET A 114 -0.81 -49.71 5.64
C MET A 114 -0.08 -50.47 6.74
N LYS A 115 -0.13 -50.06 8.01
CA LYS A 115 0.46 -50.82 9.13
C LYS A 115 -0.27 -52.14 9.35
N GLY A 116 -1.60 -52.14 9.23
CA GLY A 116 -2.40 -53.37 9.20
C GLY A 116 -2.13 -54.26 7.97
N MET A 117 -1.58 -53.68 6.89
CA MET A 117 -1.15 -54.39 5.68
C MET A 117 0.36 -54.76 5.70
N ASN A 118 1.17 -54.05 6.48
CA ASN A 118 2.63 -54.15 6.61
C ASN A 118 3.06 -55.35 7.48
N ASP A 119 2.13 -55.99 8.18
CA ASP A 119 2.36 -57.36 8.65
C ASP A 119 2.62 -58.33 7.47
N LYS A 120 2.43 -57.89 6.20
CA LYS A 120 2.81 -58.65 5.00
C LYS A 120 3.58 -57.92 3.88
N MET A 121 3.85 -56.60 3.89
CA MET A 121 4.74 -55.97 2.87
C MET A 121 5.47 -54.66 3.27
N ASN A 122 6.80 -54.71 3.09
CA ASN A 122 7.87 -53.72 2.80
C ASN A 122 7.85 -52.27 3.38
N ILE A 123 8.59 -52.10 4.48
CA ILE A 123 8.94 -50.86 5.21
C ILE A 123 9.75 -49.77 4.44
N PRO A 124 10.60 -50.05 3.43
CA PRO A 124 11.49 -49.04 2.82
C PRO A 124 10.79 -47.91 2.03
N ALA A 125 9.66 -48.19 1.37
CA ALA A 125 8.96 -47.20 0.56
C ALA A 125 8.36 -46.06 1.39
N MET A 126 7.92 -46.35 2.62
CA MET A 126 7.33 -45.35 3.52
C MET A 126 8.36 -44.35 4.03
N GLN A 127 9.60 -44.78 4.29
CA GLN A 127 10.69 -43.88 4.68
C GLN A 127 11.08 -42.93 3.55
N GLN A 128 10.94 -43.35 2.28
CA GLN A 128 11.24 -42.51 1.13
C GLN A 128 10.18 -41.43 0.92
N VAL A 129 8.89 -41.76 1.11
CA VAL A 129 7.79 -40.78 1.03
C VAL A 129 7.89 -39.72 2.14
N MET A 130 8.25 -40.12 3.37
CA MET A 130 8.48 -39.18 4.47
C MET A 130 9.66 -38.23 4.19
N ARG A 131 10.77 -38.75 3.65
CA ARG A 131 11.94 -37.92 3.29
C ARG A 131 11.64 -36.93 2.16
N GLU A 132 10.91 -37.34 1.12
CA GLU A 132 10.56 -36.42 0.04
C GLU A 132 9.53 -35.37 0.51
N PHE A 133 8.64 -35.73 1.44
CA PHE A 133 7.72 -34.79 2.06
C PHE A 133 8.46 -33.73 2.90
N GLU A 134 9.42 -34.15 3.74
CA GLU A 134 10.26 -33.22 4.51
C GLU A 134 11.01 -32.25 3.58
N ARG A 135 11.59 -32.76 2.49
CA ARG A 135 12.31 -31.95 1.49
C ARG A 135 11.41 -30.93 0.78
N GLN A 136 10.19 -31.31 0.42
CA GLN A 136 9.21 -30.41 -0.20
C GLN A 136 8.69 -29.35 0.77
N ASN A 137 8.48 -29.73 2.04
CA ASN A 137 8.01 -28.82 3.07
C ASN A 137 9.07 -27.78 3.45
N GLU A 138 10.35 -28.17 3.47
CA GLU A 138 11.49 -27.27 3.68
C GLU A 138 11.68 -26.31 2.48
N MET A 139 11.51 -26.80 1.25
CA MET A 139 11.53 -25.97 0.04
C MET A 139 10.36 -24.96 -0.01
N MET A 140 9.22 -25.31 0.59
CA MET A 140 8.08 -24.40 0.73
C MET A 140 8.36 -23.30 1.76
N GLY A 141 8.99 -23.62 2.89
CA GLY A 141 9.41 -22.63 3.89
C GLY A 141 10.41 -21.61 3.34
N MET A 142 11.39 -22.07 2.56
CA MET A 142 12.41 -21.22 1.95
C MET A 142 11.82 -20.24 0.91
N LYS A 143 10.76 -20.64 0.19
CA LYS A 143 10.03 -19.75 -0.72
C LYS A 143 9.18 -18.69 -0.01
N GLU A 144 8.65 -18.99 1.18
CA GLU A 144 7.97 -17.99 2.00
C GLU A 144 8.95 -16.95 2.57
N GLU A 145 10.16 -17.36 2.93
CA GLU A 145 11.21 -16.46 3.46
C GLU A 145 11.71 -15.49 2.38
N MET A 146 12.05 -16.01 1.18
CA MET A 146 12.42 -15.16 0.03
C MET A 146 11.32 -14.19 -0.41
N MET A 147 10.04 -14.54 -0.19
CA MET A 147 8.92 -13.65 -0.51
C MET A 147 8.67 -12.59 0.56
N ASN A 148 8.99 -12.85 1.84
CA ASN A 148 8.94 -11.79 2.87
C ASN A 148 10.10 -10.80 2.69
N ASP A 149 11.32 -11.28 2.40
CA ASP A 149 12.49 -10.42 2.19
C ASP A 149 12.29 -9.47 1.00
N ALA A 150 11.71 -9.94 -0.10
CA ALA A 150 11.40 -9.09 -1.26
C ALA A 150 10.29 -8.06 -1.01
N ILE A 151 9.49 -8.22 0.06
CA ILE A 151 8.44 -7.26 0.45
C ILE A 151 8.99 -6.23 1.44
N ASP A 152 9.94 -6.61 2.31
CA ASP A 152 10.58 -5.71 3.26
C ASP A 152 11.61 -4.78 2.57
N ASP A 153 12.35 -5.24 1.56
CA ASP A 153 13.39 -4.46 0.86
C ASP A 153 12.84 -3.30 -0.01
N VAL A 154 11.53 -3.29 -0.28
CA VAL A 154 10.85 -2.22 -1.04
C VAL A 154 10.19 -1.19 -0.10
N MET A 155 10.27 -1.39 1.22
CA MET A 155 9.51 -0.61 2.20
C MET A 155 10.29 0.43 3.01
N ASP A 156 11.62 0.47 2.89
CA ASP A 156 12.45 1.40 3.66
C ASP A 156 12.54 2.77 2.97
N ASP A 157 11.42 3.50 2.96
CA ASP A 157 11.36 4.90 2.56
C ASP A 157 10.51 5.67 3.59
N GLU A 158 10.97 5.67 4.84
CA GLU A 158 10.33 6.41 5.94
C GLU A 158 10.86 7.86 6.07
N GLY A 159 11.64 8.36 5.11
CA GLY A 159 12.38 9.63 5.20
C GLY A 159 11.70 10.92 4.66
N GLU A 160 10.62 10.84 3.88
CA GLU A 160 10.19 11.97 3.01
C GLU A 160 9.07 12.90 3.55
N GLU A 161 8.80 12.95 4.86
CA GLU A 161 7.60 13.68 5.37
C GLU A 161 7.59 15.21 5.10
N GLU A 162 8.75 15.87 5.16
CA GLU A 162 8.81 17.33 4.95
C GLU A 162 8.69 17.70 3.47
N GLY A 163 9.34 16.95 2.57
CA GLY A 163 9.26 17.16 1.12
C GLY A 163 7.85 16.91 0.57
N GLU A 164 7.18 15.84 1.02
CA GLU A 164 5.80 15.53 0.65
C GLU A 164 4.82 16.67 1.02
N THR A 165 5.07 17.32 2.16
CA THR A 165 4.21 18.42 2.63
C THR A 165 4.31 19.63 1.72
N GLU A 166 5.53 20.05 1.35
CA GLU A 166 5.72 21.18 0.45
C GLU A 166 5.20 20.91 -0.96
N MET A 167 5.40 19.69 -1.46
CA MET A 167 4.85 19.26 -2.75
C MET A 167 3.31 19.34 -2.77
N GLU A 168 2.63 18.91 -1.70
CA GLU A 168 1.17 18.96 -1.63
C GLU A 168 0.65 20.40 -1.52
N ILE A 169 1.36 21.29 -0.83
CA ILE A 169 1.01 22.72 -0.78
C ILE A 169 1.10 23.32 -2.17
N ASN A 170 2.19 23.07 -2.91
CA ASN A 170 2.38 23.56 -4.27
C ASN A 170 1.28 23.04 -5.21
N LYS A 171 0.93 21.76 -5.10
CA LYS A 171 -0.16 21.17 -5.88
C LYS A 171 -1.51 21.84 -5.61
N VAL A 172 -1.83 22.13 -4.35
CA VAL A 172 -3.07 22.85 -4.01
C VAL A 172 -3.03 24.30 -4.48
N MET A 173 -1.87 24.97 -4.44
CA MET A 173 -1.68 26.32 -4.99
C MET A 173 -1.93 26.35 -6.51
N ASP A 174 -1.38 25.37 -7.23
CA ASP A 174 -1.58 25.19 -8.67
C ASP A 174 -3.05 24.90 -9.00
N GLU A 175 -3.70 24.00 -8.25
CA GLU A 175 -5.11 23.66 -8.43
C GLU A 175 -6.07 24.81 -8.12
N VAL A 176 -5.69 25.74 -7.23
CA VAL A 176 -6.51 26.92 -6.89
C VAL A 176 -6.24 28.08 -7.86
N GLY A 177 -5.16 28.02 -8.64
CA GLY A 177 -4.83 29.04 -9.65
C GLY A 177 -4.31 30.35 -9.05
N LEU A 178 -3.80 30.33 -7.81
CA LEU A 178 -3.23 31.52 -7.15
C LEU A 178 -1.94 31.98 -7.84
N ASP A 179 -1.28 31.11 -8.61
CA ASP A 179 -0.13 31.49 -9.42
C ASP A 179 -0.52 32.40 -10.60
N PHE A 180 -1.78 32.43 -11.08
CA PHE A 180 -2.18 33.45 -12.06
C PHE A 180 -2.32 34.82 -11.39
N LYS A 181 -2.74 34.93 -10.13
CA LYS A 181 -2.78 36.23 -9.44
C LYS A 181 -1.41 36.70 -8.92
N ALA A 182 -0.48 35.77 -8.68
CA ALA A 182 0.88 36.09 -8.26
C ALA A 182 1.84 36.35 -9.43
N LYS A 183 1.75 35.60 -10.55
CA LYS A 183 2.46 35.91 -11.81
C LYS A 183 1.81 37.03 -12.61
N VAL A 184 0.50 37.21 -12.52
CA VAL A 184 -0.20 38.35 -13.07
C VAL A 184 -0.49 39.30 -11.92
N GLY A 185 0.54 40.04 -11.51
CA GLY A 185 0.43 41.15 -10.58
C GLY A 185 -0.44 42.29 -11.15
N LEU A 186 -1.71 42.02 -11.43
CA LEU A 186 -2.74 43.03 -11.63
C LEU A 186 -3.17 43.51 -10.25
N LYS A 187 -2.33 44.37 -9.67
CA LYS A 187 -2.82 45.40 -8.77
C LYS A 187 -3.61 46.37 -9.63
N ASP A 188 -4.84 46.68 -9.19
CA ASP A 188 -5.68 47.74 -9.71
C ASP A 188 -4.88 49.05 -9.81
N ALA A 189 -4.40 49.37 -11.01
CA ALA A 189 -3.94 50.69 -11.39
C ALA A 189 -4.08 50.83 -12.90
N ALA A 190 -4.61 51.98 -13.30
CA ALA A 190 -4.96 52.38 -14.65
C ALA A 190 -4.05 51.89 -15.79
N ILE A 191 -4.70 51.62 -16.92
CA ILE A 191 -4.13 51.35 -18.26
C ILE A 191 -2.91 52.25 -18.56
N PRO A 192 -1.81 51.67 -19.06
CA PRO A 192 -1.32 52.11 -20.36
C PRO A 192 -1.04 50.92 -21.30
N GLN A 193 -1.56 51.05 -22.52
CA GLN A 193 -1.20 50.22 -23.66
C GLN A 193 0.29 50.39 -24.04
N ALA A 194 0.79 49.37 -24.73
CA ALA A 194 1.99 49.34 -25.59
C ALA A 194 3.35 49.19 -24.89
N GLN A 195 3.82 47.94 -24.80
CA GLN A 195 5.25 47.55 -24.88
C GLN A 195 5.40 46.02 -24.95
N THR A 196 4.86 45.39 -26.00
CA THR A 196 5.18 43.97 -26.33
C THR A 196 5.66 43.79 -27.77
N ALA A 197 5.76 44.87 -28.55
CA ALA A 197 6.15 44.78 -29.97
C ALA A 197 7.68 44.84 -30.22
N GLN A 198 8.52 45.17 -29.23
CA GLN A 198 9.96 45.38 -29.47
C GLN A 198 10.84 44.15 -29.19
N ALA A 199 10.36 43.16 -28.43
CA ALA A 199 11.16 41.95 -28.15
C ALA A 199 11.03 40.87 -29.24
N GLN A 200 9.91 40.81 -29.96
CA GLN A 200 9.70 39.84 -31.05
C GLN A 200 10.42 40.23 -32.35
N GLU A 201 10.60 41.54 -32.63
CA GLU A 201 11.31 41.98 -33.83
C GLU A 201 12.84 41.77 -33.78
N GLU A 202 13.45 41.69 -32.59
CA GLU A 202 14.88 41.38 -32.47
C GLU A 202 15.17 39.87 -32.58
N GLU A 203 14.31 39.00 -32.01
CA GLU A 203 14.47 37.55 -32.16
C GLU A 203 14.26 37.08 -33.60
N ASP A 204 13.28 37.64 -34.33
CA ASP A 204 13.04 37.27 -35.74
C ASP A 204 14.19 37.69 -36.67
N LYS A 205 14.82 38.86 -36.42
CA LYS A 205 15.99 39.31 -37.21
C LYS A 205 17.23 38.44 -36.99
N ASP A 206 17.43 37.95 -35.77
CA ASP A 206 18.58 37.13 -35.41
C ASP A 206 18.42 35.68 -35.92
N LEU A 207 17.19 35.18 -35.98
CA LEU A 207 16.84 33.90 -36.62
C LEU A 207 17.00 33.95 -38.14
N ASP A 208 16.59 35.04 -38.80
CA ASP A 208 16.74 35.22 -40.25
C ASP A 208 18.22 35.34 -40.66
N ALA A 209 19.04 36.04 -39.86
CA ALA A 209 20.48 36.12 -40.08
C ALA A 209 21.17 34.74 -39.96
N ARG A 210 20.76 33.91 -39.00
CA ARG A 210 21.24 32.53 -38.85
C ARG A 210 20.81 31.61 -39.98
N LEU A 211 19.59 31.77 -40.50
CA LEU A 211 19.09 31.02 -41.66
C LEU A 211 19.82 31.37 -42.96
N ALA A 212 20.17 32.65 -43.16
CA ALA A 212 20.95 33.09 -44.31
C ALA A 212 22.38 32.53 -44.30
N ALA A 213 23.03 32.49 -43.12
CA ALA A 213 24.36 31.89 -42.96
C ALA A 213 24.35 30.37 -43.24
N LEU A 214 23.29 29.67 -42.83
CA LEU A 214 23.12 28.24 -43.11
C LEU A 214 22.86 27.96 -44.60
N LYS A 215 22.09 28.80 -45.29
CA LYS A 215 21.87 28.69 -46.74
C LYS A 215 23.12 29.03 -47.56
N GLY A 216 23.97 29.93 -47.07
CA GLY A 216 25.27 30.25 -47.69
C GLY A 216 26.31 29.13 -47.55
N ALA A 217 26.24 28.34 -46.47
CA ALA A 217 27.14 27.22 -46.22
C ALA A 217 26.75 25.90 -46.94
N MET A 218 25.63 25.88 -47.66
CA MET A 218 25.09 24.70 -48.34
C MET A 218 25.13 24.80 -49.87
N LYS A 219 25.88 25.77 -50.41
CA LYS A 219 26.11 25.96 -51.85
C LYS A 219 27.60 25.88 -52.16
#